data_AF-A0A091NI83-F1
#
_entry.id   AF-A0A091NI83-F1
#
_cell.length_a   1.000
_cell.length_b   1.000
_cell.length_c   1.000
_cell.angle_alpha   90.00
_cell.angle_beta   90.00
_cell.angle_gamma   90.00
#
_symmetry.space_group_name_H-M   'P 1'
#
loop_
_entity.id
_entity.type
_entity.pdbx_description
1 polymer ?
#
loop_
_entity_poly.entity_id
_entity_poly.type
_entity_poly.pdbx_seq_one_letter_code
_entity_poly.pdbx_strand_id
1 'polypeptide(L)'
;LTWEWANGLRGYSYPLIFASIYKVLQLLAKDDVQLLIWVPRLAQAVLAAFADVKLYSLVRHLENAETAKYVYFCQLCSWFTWYSCTRTLTNTMETLLTTFALSYYPIKGSKIGSSCKYLALVAFAIVIRPTAVIPWMPLVFSHFLQEQRKADLILHICIPVGLVTVGTSLIIDRVFFGEWVLVQLNFFKFNVLQNLGTFYGSHPWHWYFTQGLPVILGTHLPFFIHGCVLAPKRYHIFLAAVIWTVVVYSMLSHKEFRFIYPVLPFCMIFCGYSLKHLKAWKKAAASFLLLSNVLPALYTGLIHQRGSLDVMSHIQQLCNNSYQSQAFVFIMMPCHSTPFYSHVHCPLKMRFLQCPPDLTGNESYIDEADVFYSNPLGWLNKEFQNDTLLPSHLIFFSVLEQEISSFLVLRGYEKTATVFHTHVPEGRVGSHIYIYRKKMEMNH
;
A
#
# COMPACT_ATOMS: atom_id res chain seq x y z
N LEU A 1 -3.44 -2.51 18.74
CA LEU A 1 -4.02 -2.39 17.38
C LEU A 1 -4.35 -0.93 17.13
N THR A 2 -4.38 -0.47 15.87
CA THR A 2 -4.80 0.91 15.55
C THR A 2 -6.31 1.08 15.68
N TRP A 3 -6.78 2.32 15.69
CA TRP A 3 -8.20 2.67 15.85
C TRP A 3 -9.09 2.04 14.77
N GLU A 4 -8.59 1.78 13.57
CA GLU A 4 -9.39 1.17 12.49
C GLU A 4 -9.83 -0.26 12.84
N TRP A 5 -9.01 -0.99 13.60
CA TRP A 5 -9.36 -2.33 14.06
C TRP A 5 -10.44 -2.25 15.15
N ALA A 6 -10.31 -1.30 16.09
CA ALA A 6 -11.31 -1.10 17.13
C ALA A 6 -12.71 -0.79 16.56
N ASN A 7 -12.76 -0.19 15.37
CA ASN A 7 -14.01 0.16 14.67
C ASN A 7 -14.39 -0.82 13.55
N GLY A 8 -13.72 -1.97 13.43
CA GLY A 8 -14.04 -2.99 12.44
C GLY A 8 -13.94 -2.51 10.98
N LEU A 9 -13.00 -1.59 10.68
CA LEU A 9 -12.76 -1.05 9.34
C LEU A 9 -11.72 -1.84 8.53
N ARG A 10 -11.00 -2.77 9.19
CA ARG A 10 -10.00 -3.65 8.58
C ARG A 10 -10.37 -5.10 8.86
N GLY A 11 -10.30 -5.94 7.82
CA GLY A 11 -10.61 -7.36 7.92
C GLY A 11 -9.35 -8.20 8.11
N TYR A 12 -9.51 -9.37 8.72
CA TYR A 12 -8.40 -10.26 9.05
C TYR A 12 -8.01 -11.20 7.89
N SER A 13 -8.81 -11.29 6.84
CA SER A 13 -8.58 -12.17 5.67
C SER A 13 -7.19 -12.00 5.05
N TYR A 14 -6.70 -10.77 4.87
CA TYR A 14 -5.38 -10.51 4.29
C TYR A 14 -4.22 -10.67 5.32
N PRO A 15 -4.29 -10.09 6.53
CA PRO A 15 -3.29 -10.35 7.57
C PRO A 15 -3.10 -11.84 7.89
N LEU A 16 -4.15 -12.65 7.81
CA LEU A 16 -4.09 -14.09 8.08
C LEU A 16 -3.12 -14.82 7.16
N ILE A 17 -2.96 -14.37 5.91
CA ILE A 17 -1.96 -14.90 4.98
C ILE A 17 -0.55 -14.73 5.57
N PHE A 18 -0.21 -13.54 6.07
CA PHE A 18 1.09 -13.29 6.70
C PHE A 18 1.21 -13.98 8.06
N ALA A 19 0.14 -14.01 8.85
CA ALA A 19 0.12 -14.72 10.13
C ALA A 19 0.41 -16.22 9.93
N SER A 20 -0.09 -16.83 8.86
CA SER A 20 0.23 -18.23 8.51
C SER A 20 1.71 -18.42 8.19
N ILE A 21 2.34 -17.48 7.48
CA ILE A 21 3.78 -17.50 7.19
C ILE A 21 4.57 -17.42 8.49
N TYR A 22 4.20 -16.51 9.39
CA TYR A 22 4.83 -16.37 10.70
C TYR A 22 4.66 -17.63 11.54
N LYS A 23 3.47 -18.26 11.50
CA LYS A 23 3.23 -19.50 12.23
C LYS A 23 4.09 -20.65 11.71
N VAL A 24 4.28 -20.76 10.39
CA VAL A 24 5.18 -21.74 9.79
C VAL A 24 6.62 -21.51 10.24
N LEU A 25 7.10 -20.26 10.22
CA LEU A 25 8.45 -19.93 10.69
C LEU A 25 8.64 -20.29 12.17
N GLN A 26 7.65 -19.98 13.01
CA GLN A 26 7.66 -20.36 14.42
C GLN A 26 7.70 -21.89 14.61
N LEU A 27 6.89 -22.65 13.87
CA LEU A 27 6.87 -24.12 13.94
C LEU A 27 8.20 -24.74 13.50
N LEU A 28 8.94 -24.07 12.62
CA LEU A 28 10.27 -24.46 12.18
C LEU A 28 11.40 -23.96 13.10
N ALA A 29 11.08 -23.25 14.19
CA ALA A 29 12.04 -22.55 15.06
C ALA A 29 12.98 -21.61 14.27
N LYS A 30 12.44 -20.94 13.26
CA LYS A 30 13.13 -19.98 12.38
C LYS A 30 12.42 -18.62 12.34
N ASP A 31 11.80 -18.22 13.44
CA ASP A 31 11.12 -16.94 13.62
C ASP A 31 12.09 -15.80 14.01
N ASP A 32 13.29 -15.81 13.43
CA ASP A 32 14.22 -14.68 13.53
C ASP A 32 13.60 -13.42 12.90
N VAL A 33 13.91 -12.26 13.48
CA VAL A 33 13.35 -10.96 13.08
C VAL A 33 13.59 -10.67 11.60
N GLN A 34 14.77 -11.05 11.05
CA GLN A 34 15.05 -10.83 9.63
C GLN A 34 14.16 -11.69 8.74
N LEU A 35 13.89 -12.95 9.13
CA LEU A 35 12.99 -13.82 8.38
C LEU A 35 11.54 -13.33 8.47
N LEU A 36 11.10 -12.84 9.63
CA LEU A 36 9.77 -12.26 9.80
C LEU A 36 9.58 -10.99 8.95
N ILE A 37 10.63 -10.21 8.71
CA ILE A 37 10.59 -9.03 7.82
C ILE A 37 10.63 -9.43 6.33
N TRP A 38 11.55 -10.32 5.95
CA TRP A 38 11.84 -10.60 4.53
C TRP A 38 10.92 -11.62 3.89
N VAL A 39 10.49 -12.67 4.60
CA VAL A 39 9.70 -13.76 4.01
C VAL A 39 8.34 -13.27 3.49
N PRO A 40 7.57 -12.42 4.19
CA PRO A 40 6.35 -11.83 3.64
C PRO A 40 6.58 -11.05 2.34
N ARG A 41 7.68 -10.28 2.27
CA ARG A 41 8.04 -9.48 1.09
C ARG A 41 8.43 -10.39 -0.07
N LEU A 42 9.16 -11.47 0.20
CA LEU A 42 9.51 -12.48 -0.80
C LEU A 42 8.27 -13.21 -1.32
N ALA A 43 7.35 -13.61 -0.43
CA ALA A 43 6.08 -14.22 -0.82
C ALA A 43 5.28 -13.29 -1.74
N GLN A 44 5.22 -11.99 -1.39
CA GLN A 44 4.59 -10.98 -2.24
C GLN A 44 5.28 -10.84 -3.60
N ALA A 45 6.62 -10.82 -3.62
CA ALA A 45 7.40 -10.74 -4.85
C ALA A 45 7.19 -11.96 -5.76
N VAL A 46 7.12 -13.17 -5.20
CA VAL A 46 6.82 -14.40 -5.94
C VAL A 46 5.42 -14.36 -6.53
N LEU A 47 4.42 -13.92 -5.76
CA LEU A 47 3.06 -13.73 -6.27
C LEU A 47 3.01 -12.68 -7.39
N ALA A 48 3.78 -11.59 -7.28
CA ALA A 48 3.90 -10.58 -8.32
C ALA A 48 4.53 -11.15 -9.59
N ALA A 49 5.62 -11.92 -9.48
CA ALA A 49 6.23 -12.59 -10.62
C ALA A 49 5.25 -13.56 -11.32
N PHE A 50 4.44 -14.31 -10.56
CA PHE A 50 3.38 -15.13 -11.13
C PHE A 50 2.32 -14.31 -11.86
N ALA A 51 1.92 -13.16 -11.32
CA ALA A 51 0.99 -12.25 -11.98
C ALA A 51 1.57 -11.72 -13.30
N ASP A 52 2.85 -11.34 -13.34
CA ASP A 52 3.50 -10.86 -14.56
C ASP A 52 3.58 -11.98 -15.63
N VAL A 53 3.87 -13.22 -15.23
CA VAL A 53 3.83 -14.39 -16.14
C VAL A 53 2.42 -14.62 -16.67
N LYS A 54 1.39 -14.45 -15.83
CA LYS A 54 -0.01 -14.57 -16.26
C LYS A 54 -0.42 -13.46 -17.22
N LEU A 55 0.04 -12.23 -17.01
CA LEU A 55 -0.13 -11.12 -17.96
C LEU A 55 0.52 -11.44 -19.32
N TYR A 56 1.77 -11.93 -19.33
CA TYR A 56 2.43 -12.38 -20.56
C TYR A 56 1.64 -13.49 -21.26
N SER A 57 1.22 -14.51 -20.52
CA SER A 57 0.45 -15.63 -21.06
C SER A 57 -0.87 -15.16 -21.67
N LEU A 58 -1.59 -14.28 -20.99
CA LEU A 58 -2.83 -13.69 -21.47
C LEU A 58 -2.62 -12.99 -22.82
N VAL A 59 -1.66 -12.06 -22.90
CA VAL A 59 -1.41 -11.31 -24.13
C VAL A 59 -0.93 -12.23 -25.25
N ARG A 60 -0.09 -13.22 -24.94
CA ARG A 60 0.39 -14.21 -25.93
C ARG A 60 -0.77 -14.98 -26.55
N HIS A 61 -1.77 -15.35 -25.77
CA HIS A 61 -2.94 -16.06 -26.25
C HIS A 61 -3.93 -15.19 -27.01
N LEU A 62 -4.14 -13.94 -26.56
CA LEU A 62 -5.04 -13.02 -27.25
C LEU A 62 -4.45 -12.53 -28.58
N GLU A 63 -3.13 -12.34 -28.62
CA GLU A 63 -2.39 -11.80 -29.75
C GLU A 63 -1.37 -12.78 -30.29
N ASN A 64 -0.10 -12.57 -29.97
CA ASN A 64 1.05 -13.34 -30.41
C ASN A 64 2.21 -13.12 -29.42
N ALA A 65 3.24 -13.95 -29.56
CA ALA A 65 4.42 -13.88 -28.70
C ALA A 65 5.16 -12.54 -28.80
N GLU A 66 5.10 -11.85 -29.94
CA GLU A 66 5.76 -10.55 -30.10
C GLU A 66 5.08 -9.46 -29.26
N THR A 67 3.76 -9.27 -29.39
CA THR A 67 3.03 -8.29 -28.57
C THR A 67 3.20 -8.59 -27.08
N ALA A 68 3.14 -9.87 -26.69
CA ALA A 68 3.31 -10.29 -25.31
C ALA A 68 4.67 -9.92 -24.73
N LYS A 69 5.76 -10.06 -25.51
CA LYS A 69 7.10 -9.65 -25.09
C LYS A 69 7.16 -8.15 -24.77
N TYR A 70 6.57 -7.30 -25.60
CA TYR A 70 6.59 -5.85 -25.35
C TYR A 70 5.69 -5.42 -24.19
N VAL A 71 4.52 -6.05 -24.01
CA VAL A 71 3.68 -5.78 -22.82
C VAL A 71 4.41 -6.20 -21.54
N TYR A 72 5.01 -7.38 -21.54
CA TYR A 72 5.78 -7.88 -20.42
C TYR A 72 7.01 -7.01 -20.13
N PHE A 73 7.71 -6.56 -21.17
CA PHE A 73 8.80 -5.59 -21.04
C PHE A 73 8.34 -4.29 -20.37
N CYS A 74 7.23 -3.67 -20.83
CA CYS A 74 6.69 -2.47 -20.19
C CYS A 74 6.31 -2.69 -18.72
N GLN A 75 5.68 -3.82 -18.41
CA GLN A 75 5.31 -4.19 -17.04
C GLN A 75 6.55 -4.34 -16.15
N LEU A 76 7.58 -5.06 -16.63
CA LEU A 76 8.84 -5.24 -15.91
C LEU A 76 9.68 -3.97 -15.82
N CYS A 77 9.51 -3.00 -16.72
CA CYS A 77 10.22 -1.74 -16.69
C CYS A 77 9.47 -0.65 -15.93
N SER A 78 8.27 -0.89 -15.41
CA SER A 78 7.49 0.12 -14.70
C SER A 78 8.13 0.43 -13.34
N TRP A 79 8.55 1.68 -13.14
CA TRP A 79 9.15 2.11 -11.87
C TRP A 79 8.18 1.95 -10.69
N PHE A 80 6.89 2.20 -10.92
CA PHE A 80 5.87 2.12 -9.88
C PHE A 80 5.53 0.67 -9.52
N THR A 81 5.65 -0.25 -10.49
CA THR A 81 5.57 -1.69 -10.22
C THR A 81 6.70 -2.10 -9.28
N TRP A 82 7.94 -1.70 -9.56
CA TRP A 82 9.10 -2.00 -8.69
C TRP A 82 8.93 -1.41 -7.29
N TYR A 83 8.43 -0.18 -7.21
CA TYR A 83 8.16 0.50 -5.95
C TYR A 83 7.13 -0.25 -5.09
N SER A 84 6.09 -0.84 -5.70
CA SER A 84 4.91 -1.35 -4.98
C SER A 84 4.83 -2.87 -4.86
N CYS A 85 5.33 -3.63 -5.84
CA CYS A 85 4.98 -5.04 -6.01
C CYS A 85 5.49 -5.97 -4.90
N THR A 86 6.56 -5.59 -4.20
CA THR A 86 7.14 -6.36 -3.07
C THR A 86 6.61 -5.92 -1.70
N ARG A 87 5.82 -4.84 -1.66
CA ARG A 87 5.26 -4.31 -0.41
C ARG A 87 3.97 -5.06 -0.07
N THR A 88 3.78 -5.38 1.20
CA THR A 88 2.61 -6.08 1.74
C THR A 88 1.38 -5.16 1.87
N LEU A 89 1.15 -4.32 0.87
CA LEU A 89 0.00 -3.41 0.79
C LEU A 89 -1.23 -4.16 0.26
N THR A 90 -2.42 -3.80 0.74
CA THR A 90 -3.68 -4.33 0.18
C THR A 90 -3.88 -3.94 -1.29
N ASN A 91 -3.41 -2.75 -1.71
CA ASN A 91 -3.42 -2.35 -3.13
C ASN A 91 -2.52 -3.22 -4.01
N THR A 92 -1.41 -3.71 -3.47
CA THR A 92 -0.54 -4.64 -4.19
C THR A 92 -1.31 -5.93 -4.45
N MET A 93 -1.92 -6.51 -3.41
CA MET A 93 -2.74 -7.72 -3.55
C MET A 93 -3.95 -7.51 -4.48
N GLU A 94 -4.63 -6.37 -4.41
CA GLU A 94 -5.70 -5.96 -5.33
C GLU A 94 -5.23 -5.98 -6.80
N THR A 95 -4.02 -5.49 -7.06
CA THR A 95 -3.41 -5.46 -8.40
C THR A 95 -3.04 -6.87 -8.89
N LEU A 96 -2.48 -7.72 -8.01
CA LEU A 96 -2.15 -9.11 -8.33
C LEU A 96 -3.40 -9.92 -8.67
N LEU A 97 -4.43 -9.83 -7.82
CA LEU A 97 -5.71 -10.50 -8.03
C LEU A 97 -6.42 -9.98 -9.29
N THR A 98 -6.32 -8.69 -9.58
CA THR A 98 -6.82 -8.12 -10.85
C THR A 98 -6.12 -8.74 -12.06
N THR A 99 -4.80 -8.92 -12.01
CA THR A 99 -4.04 -9.56 -13.10
C THR A 99 -4.41 -11.04 -13.26
N PHE A 100 -4.57 -11.77 -12.15
CA PHE A 100 -5.03 -13.15 -12.18
C PHE A 100 -6.45 -13.28 -12.71
N ALA A 101 -7.38 -12.43 -12.26
CA ALA A 101 -8.75 -12.43 -12.73
C ALA A 101 -8.83 -12.10 -14.23
N LEU A 102 -8.01 -11.16 -14.72
CA LEU A 102 -7.94 -10.81 -16.13
C LEU A 102 -7.57 -12.01 -17.00
N SER A 103 -6.75 -12.93 -16.49
CA SER A 103 -6.35 -14.14 -17.20
C SER A 103 -7.50 -15.11 -17.48
N TYR A 104 -8.61 -14.96 -16.75
CA TYR A 104 -9.83 -15.77 -16.90
C TYR A 104 -11.03 -14.96 -17.40
N TYR A 105 -10.86 -13.66 -17.68
CA TYR A 105 -11.95 -12.80 -18.13
C TYR A 105 -12.39 -13.21 -19.57
N PRO A 106 -13.70 -13.39 -19.83
CA PRO A 106 -14.21 -13.79 -21.14
C PRO A 106 -14.18 -12.63 -22.14
N ILE A 107 -13.01 -12.39 -22.72
CA ILE A 107 -12.81 -11.38 -23.77
C ILE A 107 -13.50 -11.85 -25.05
N LYS A 108 -14.23 -10.94 -25.72
CA LYS A 108 -14.86 -11.20 -27.01
C LYS A 108 -13.86 -11.81 -28.00
N GLY A 109 -14.22 -12.95 -28.58
CA GLY A 109 -13.41 -13.68 -29.54
C GLY A 109 -12.32 -14.58 -28.93
N SER A 110 -12.25 -14.73 -27.61
CA SER A 110 -11.35 -15.66 -26.92
C SER A 110 -12.09 -16.86 -26.33
N LYS A 111 -11.47 -18.04 -26.35
CA LYS A 111 -12.00 -19.28 -25.75
C LYS A 111 -11.54 -19.52 -24.29
N ILE A 112 -10.76 -18.61 -23.71
CA ILE A 112 -10.03 -18.83 -22.44
C ILE A 112 -10.85 -18.45 -21.19
N GLY A 113 -12.03 -17.85 -21.38
CA GLY A 113 -12.85 -17.31 -20.29
C GLY A 113 -13.41 -18.36 -19.33
N SER A 114 -13.40 -18.06 -18.04
CA SER A 114 -14.12 -18.82 -17.02
C SER A 114 -14.79 -17.87 -16.04
N SER A 115 -16.12 -17.74 -16.16
CA SER A 115 -16.93 -16.82 -15.36
C SER A 115 -16.77 -17.05 -13.87
N CYS A 116 -16.75 -18.32 -13.44
CA CYS A 116 -16.54 -18.69 -12.04
C CYS A 116 -15.16 -18.29 -11.53
N LYS A 117 -14.07 -18.59 -12.26
CA LYS A 117 -12.70 -18.31 -11.78
C LYS A 117 -12.43 -16.81 -11.66
N TYR A 118 -12.79 -16.02 -12.67
CA TYR A 118 -12.52 -14.58 -12.60
C TYR A 118 -13.39 -13.90 -11.55
N LEU A 119 -14.69 -14.25 -11.45
CA LEU A 119 -15.58 -13.69 -10.42
C LEU A 119 -15.13 -14.07 -9.00
N ALA A 120 -14.63 -15.29 -8.79
CA ALA A 120 -14.07 -15.70 -7.50
C ALA A 120 -12.85 -14.87 -7.10
N LEU A 121 -11.95 -14.61 -8.05
CA LEU A 121 -10.77 -13.76 -7.81
C LEU A 121 -11.15 -12.29 -7.57
N VAL A 122 -12.14 -11.77 -8.29
CA VAL A 122 -12.68 -10.41 -8.09
C VAL A 122 -13.36 -10.29 -6.73
N ALA A 123 -14.20 -11.26 -6.37
CA ALA A 123 -14.87 -11.29 -5.06
C ALA A 123 -13.84 -11.36 -3.92
N PHE A 124 -12.79 -12.16 -4.07
CA PHE A 124 -11.69 -12.19 -3.10
C PHE A 124 -10.93 -10.85 -3.03
N ALA A 125 -10.70 -10.18 -4.16
CA ALA A 125 -10.10 -8.85 -4.19
C ALA A 125 -10.96 -7.82 -3.45
N ILE A 126 -12.30 -7.87 -3.63
CA ILE A 126 -13.27 -7.00 -2.93
C ILE A 126 -13.26 -7.26 -1.41
N VAL A 127 -13.15 -8.53 -0.99
CA VAL A 127 -13.05 -8.88 0.44
C VAL A 127 -11.79 -8.28 1.07
N ILE A 128 -10.63 -8.41 0.40
CA ILE A 128 -9.36 -7.82 0.85
C ILE A 128 -9.44 -6.29 0.82
N ARG A 129 -10.04 -5.75 -0.23
CA ARG A 129 -10.14 -4.33 -0.45
C ARG A 129 -11.41 -3.97 -1.24
N PRO A 130 -12.44 -3.37 -0.60
CA PRO A 130 -13.72 -3.07 -1.24
C PRO A 130 -13.59 -2.22 -2.51
N THR A 131 -12.53 -1.41 -2.62
CA THR A 131 -12.28 -0.57 -3.80
C THR A 131 -12.02 -1.36 -5.08
N ALA A 132 -11.72 -2.66 -5.00
CA ALA A 132 -11.50 -3.52 -6.17
C ALA A 132 -12.72 -3.59 -7.08
N VAL A 133 -13.91 -3.27 -6.56
CA VAL A 133 -15.14 -3.16 -7.35
C VAL A 133 -15.03 -2.08 -8.42
N ILE A 134 -14.28 -1.00 -8.17
CA ILE A 134 -14.20 0.16 -9.07
C ILE A 134 -13.60 -0.23 -10.43
N PRO A 135 -12.36 -0.75 -10.52
CA PRO A 135 -11.78 -1.12 -11.81
C PRO A 135 -12.53 -2.26 -12.50
N TRP A 136 -13.18 -3.15 -11.74
CA TRP A 136 -13.90 -4.30 -12.30
C TRP A 136 -15.32 -4.00 -12.77
N MET A 137 -15.94 -2.92 -12.29
CA MET A 137 -17.34 -2.60 -12.60
C MET A 137 -17.61 -2.54 -14.12
N PRO A 138 -16.81 -1.84 -14.95
CA PRO A 138 -17.03 -1.83 -16.40
C PRO A 138 -16.87 -3.21 -17.04
N LEU A 139 -15.90 -4.01 -16.59
CA LEU A 139 -15.63 -5.34 -17.15
C LEU A 139 -16.76 -6.32 -16.82
N VAL A 140 -17.20 -6.37 -15.56
CA VAL A 140 -18.29 -7.24 -15.11
C VAL A 140 -19.60 -6.84 -15.78
N PHE A 141 -19.89 -5.53 -15.84
CA PHE A 141 -21.08 -5.03 -16.53
C PHE A 141 -21.06 -5.39 -18.02
N SER A 142 -19.92 -5.20 -18.69
CA SER A 142 -19.78 -5.57 -20.11
C SER A 142 -19.98 -7.06 -20.34
N HIS A 143 -19.47 -7.92 -19.46
CA HIS A 143 -19.68 -9.37 -19.54
C HIS A 143 -21.16 -9.73 -19.28
N PHE A 144 -21.80 -9.12 -18.30
CA PHE A 144 -23.22 -9.32 -18.03
C PHE A 144 -24.12 -8.96 -19.23
N LEU A 145 -23.80 -7.87 -19.94
CA LEU A 145 -24.54 -7.48 -21.15
C LEU A 145 -24.34 -8.47 -22.31
N GLN A 146 -23.17 -9.13 -22.39
CA GLN A 146 -22.85 -10.10 -23.43
C GLN A 146 -23.43 -11.49 -23.17
N GLU A 147 -23.67 -11.81 -21.90
CA GLU A 147 -24.16 -13.12 -21.49
C GLU A 147 -25.63 -13.31 -21.90
N GLN A 148 -25.91 -14.44 -22.58
CA GLN A 148 -27.27 -14.75 -23.02
C GLN A 148 -28.10 -15.25 -21.84
N ARG A 149 -27.53 -16.15 -21.03
CA ARG A 149 -28.19 -16.75 -19.86
C ARG A 149 -27.83 -15.98 -18.59
N LYS A 150 -28.39 -14.78 -18.48
CA LYS A 150 -28.15 -13.85 -17.35
C LYS A 150 -28.53 -14.45 -16.00
N ALA A 151 -29.66 -15.18 -15.96
CA ALA A 151 -30.13 -15.86 -14.76
C ALA A 151 -29.11 -16.90 -14.28
N ASP A 152 -28.58 -17.73 -15.19
CA ASP A 152 -27.58 -18.76 -14.85
C ASP A 152 -26.30 -18.13 -14.29
N LEU A 153 -25.81 -17.04 -14.91
CA LEU A 153 -24.64 -16.31 -14.42
C LEU A 153 -24.86 -15.77 -13.00
N ILE A 154 -26.03 -15.21 -12.71
CA ILE A 154 -26.34 -14.67 -11.39
C ILE A 154 -26.54 -15.80 -10.36
N LEU A 155 -27.45 -16.73 -10.64
CA LEU A 155 -27.91 -17.74 -9.69
C LEU A 155 -26.86 -18.83 -9.44
N HIS A 156 -26.13 -19.27 -10.47
CA HIS A 156 -25.19 -20.37 -10.34
C HIS A 156 -23.73 -19.94 -10.20
N ILE A 157 -23.40 -18.66 -10.43
CA ILE A 157 -22.02 -18.17 -10.32
C ILE A 157 -21.92 -17.01 -9.33
N CYS A 158 -22.56 -15.86 -9.60
CA CYS A 158 -22.39 -14.67 -8.77
C CYS A 158 -22.84 -14.89 -7.31
N ILE A 159 -24.03 -15.45 -7.10
CA ILE A 159 -24.57 -15.68 -5.75
C ILE A 159 -23.71 -16.70 -4.98
N PRO A 160 -23.42 -17.91 -5.50
CA PRO A 160 -22.57 -18.87 -4.79
C PRO A 160 -21.18 -18.33 -4.48
N VAL A 161 -20.52 -17.67 -5.46
CA VAL A 161 -19.21 -17.06 -5.24
C VAL A 161 -19.27 -15.98 -4.16
N GLY A 162 -20.28 -15.11 -4.22
CA GLY A 162 -20.48 -14.06 -3.22
C GLY A 162 -20.73 -14.61 -1.82
N LEU A 163 -21.62 -15.61 -1.70
CA LEU A 163 -21.93 -16.25 -0.41
C LEU A 163 -20.72 -16.94 0.19
N VAL A 164 -19.96 -17.69 -0.61
CA VAL A 164 -18.75 -18.37 -0.12
C VAL A 164 -17.69 -17.36 0.30
N THR A 165 -17.42 -16.34 -0.51
CA THR A 165 -16.34 -15.37 -0.22
C THR A 165 -16.68 -14.44 0.94
N VAL A 166 -17.87 -13.84 0.96
CA VAL A 166 -18.32 -12.99 2.06
C VAL A 166 -18.55 -13.81 3.33
N GLY A 167 -19.16 -15.00 3.21
CA GLY A 167 -19.37 -15.91 4.34
C GLY A 167 -18.05 -16.32 4.99
N THR A 168 -17.02 -16.64 4.20
CA THR A 168 -15.68 -16.94 4.71
C THR A 168 -15.07 -15.73 5.42
N SER A 169 -15.17 -14.51 4.85
CA SER A 169 -14.68 -13.29 5.51
C SER A 169 -15.40 -13.05 6.83
N LEU A 170 -16.72 -13.18 6.87
CA LEU A 170 -17.52 -12.99 8.09
C LEU A 170 -17.14 -13.97 9.19
N ILE A 171 -16.87 -15.23 8.84
CA ILE A 171 -16.41 -16.25 9.81
C ILE A 171 -15.03 -15.86 10.35
N ILE A 172 -14.09 -15.50 9.47
CA ILE A 172 -12.74 -15.05 9.87
C ILE A 172 -12.86 -13.85 10.80
N ASP A 173 -13.58 -12.81 10.39
CA ASP A 173 -13.72 -11.58 11.15
C ASP A 173 -14.44 -11.84 12.50
N ARG A 174 -15.44 -12.73 12.56
CA ARG A 174 -16.08 -13.16 13.82
C ARG A 174 -15.12 -13.83 14.79
N VAL A 175 -14.20 -14.67 14.30
CA VAL A 175 -13.21 -15.35 15.15
C VAL A 175 -12.27 -14.35 15.81
N PHE A 176 -11.82 -13.33 15.08
CA PHE A 176 -10.83 -12.38 15.58
C PHE A 176 -11.44 -11.18 16.32
N PHE A 177 -12.60 -10.66 15.90
CA PHE A 177 -13.29 -9.58 16.60
C PHE A 177 -14.10 -10.08 17.81
N GLY A 178 -14.47 -11.36 17.86
CA GLY A 178 -15.38 -11.90 18.86
C GLY A 178 -16.85 -11.53 18.61
N GLU A 179 -17.12 -10.64 17.67
CA GLU A 179 -18.45 -10.22 17.24
C GLU A 179 -18.63 -10.32 15.71
N TRP A 180 -19.87 -10.37 15.22
CA TRP A 180 -20.12 -10.43 13.78
C TRP A 180 -19.90 -9.05 13.16
N VAL A 181 -18.80 -8.87 12.42
CA VAL A 181 -18.43 -7.61 11.79
C VAL A 181 -18.41 -7.77 10.27
N LEU A 182 -19.26 -7.01 9.57
CA LEU A 182 -19.19 -6.89 8.11
C LEU A 182 -18.27 -5.72 7.73
N VAL A 183 -16.98 -6.00 7.67
CA VAL A 183 -15.91 -4.99 7.44
C VAL A 183 -16.17 -4.18 6.17
N GLN A 184 -16.64 -4.80 5.09
CA GLN A 184 -16.84 -4.14 3.81
C GLN A 184 -17.94 -3.06 3.90
N LEU A 185 -18.98 -3.29 4.72
CA LEU A 185 -20.02 -2.31 4.99
C LEU A 185 -19.51 -1.16 5.85
N ASN A 186 -18.75 -1.46 6.91
CA ASN A 186 -18.14 -0.44 7.76
C ASN A 186 -17.16 0.44 6.96
N PHE A 187 -16.35 -0.18 6.10
CA PHE A 187 -15.46 0.52 5.19
C PHE A 187 -16.23 1.47 4.26
N PHE A 188 -17.34 1.00 3.67
CA PHE A 188 -18.17 1.83 2.79
C PHE A 188 -18.79 3.01 3.55
N LYS A 189 -19.36 2.76 4.74
CA LYS A 189 -19.93 3.80 5.59
C LYS A 189 -18.88 4.87 5.92
N PHE A 190 -17.68 4.45 6.33
CA PHE A 190 -16.62 5.37 6.75
C PHE A 190 -16.02 6.17 5.59
N ASN A 191 -15.62 5.48 4.51
CA ASN A 191 -14.86 6.12 3.43
C ASN A 191 -15.74 6.83 2.40
N VAL A 192 -16.96 6.34 2.17
CA VAL A 192 -17.84 6.87 1.11
C VAL A 192 -18.96 7.73 1.70
N LEU A 193 -19.69 7.25 2.70
CA LEU A 193 -20.82 8.00 3.26
C LEU A 193 -20.38 9.15 4.17
N GLN A 194 -19.40 8.90 5.04
CA GLN A 194 -18.91 9.90 6.00
C GLN A 194 -17.77 10.75 5.46
N ASN A 195 -17.13 10.33 4.36
CA ASN A 195 -16.00 11.01 3.69
C ASN A 195 -14.86 11.44 4.66
N LEU A 196 -14.69 10.71 5.77
CA LEU A 196 -13.69 11.04 6.81
C LEU A 196 -12.24 10.87 6.33
N GLY A 197 -12.03 10.31 5.14
CA GLY A 197 -10.71 10.26 4.50
C GLY A 197 -10.12 11.64 4.22
N THR A 198 -10.93 12.71 4.12
CA THR A 198 -10.47 14.11 4.00
C THR A 198 -9.56 14.54 5.14
N PHE A 199 -9.72 13.92 6.32
CA PHE A 199 -8.90 14.15 7.50
C PHE A 199 -7.41 13.90 7.22
N TYR A 200 -7.09 12.93 6.35
CA TYR A 200 -5.72 12.58 5.98
C TYR A 200 -5.19 13.36 4.77
N GLY A 201 -5.79 14.52 4.49
CA GLY A 201 -5.45 15.37 3.37
C GLY A 201 -6.38 15.18 2.17
N SER A 202 -6.46 16.23 1.36
CA SER A 202 -7.29 16.26 0.16
C SER A 202 -6.53 16.83 -1.03
N HIS A 203 -6.97 16.44 -2.22
CA HIS A 203 -6.41 16.90 -3.49
C HIS A 203 -7.54 17.34 -4.43
N PRO A 204 -7.29 18.30 -5.34
CA PRO A 204 -8.26 18.72 -6.35
C PRO A 204 -8.79 17.56 -7.19
N TRP A 205 -9.99 17.71 -7.76
CA TRP A 205 -10.63 16.65 -8.54
C TRP A 205 -9.76 16.19 -9.72
N HIS A 206 -9.06 17.11 -10.39
CA HIS A 206 -8.22 16.80 -11.56
C HIS A 206 -6.92 16.06 -11.20
N TRP A 207 -6.60 15.88 -9.92
CA TRP A 207 -5.29 15.39 -9.48
C TRP A 207 -4.91 14.03 -10.09
N TYR A 208 -5.84 13.07 -10.23
CA TYR A 208 -5.50 11.80 -10.89
C TYR A 208 -5.23 11.94 -12.39
N PHE A 209 -5.83 12.93 -13.06
CA PHE A 209 -5.56 13.21 -14.47
C PHE A 209 -4.22 13.93 -14.65
N THR A 210 -3.91 14.89 -13.78
CA THR A 210 -2.71 15.75 -13.92
C THR A 210 -1.47 15.19 -13.24
N GLN A 211 -1.62 14.40 -12.17
CA GLN A 211 -0.52 13.90 -11.34
C GLN A 211 -0.61 12.38 -11.17
N GLY A 212 -1.74 11.85 -10.67
CA GLY A 212 -1.85 10.43 -10.30
C GLY A 212 -1.46 9.45 -11.41
N LEU A 213 -2.21 9.44 -12.53
CA LEU A 213 -1.95 8.55 -13.66
C LEU A 213 -0.62 8.89 -14.38
N PRO A 214 -0.29 10.18 -14.64
CA PRO A 214 1.00 10.56 -15.22
C PRO A 214 2.21 10.08 -14.42
N VAL A 215 2.21 10.22 -13.09
CA VAL A 215 3.33 9.81 -12.23
C VAL A 215 3.49 8.30 -12.24
N ILE A 216 2.40 7.55 -12.08
CA ILE A 216 2.47 6.08 -12.05
C ILE A 216 2.94 5.50 -13.38
N LEU A 217 2.49 6.06 -14.51
CA LEU A 217 2.98 5.64 -15.82
C LEU A 217 4.40 6.17 -16.09
N GLY A 218 4.76 7.32 -15.54
CA GLY A 218 6.04 7.97 -15.78
C GLY A 218 6.30 8.14 -17.28
N THR A 219 7.47 7.68 -17.72
CA THR A 219 7.84 7.72 -19.15
C THR A 219 7.08 6.74 -20.03
N HIS A 220 6.26 5.84 -19.47
CA HIS A 220 5.32 5.04 -20.25
C HIS A 220 4.09 5.84 -20.73
N LEU A 221 3.82 7.04 -20.18
CA LEU A 221 2.61 7.81 -20.50
C LEU A 221 2.46 8.10 -22.01
N PRO A 222 3.49 8.57 -22.76
CA PRO A 222 3.36 8.77 -24.20
C PRO A 222 3.07 7.47 -24.95
N PHE A 223 3.62 6.35 -24.49
CA PHE A 223 3.39 5.03 -25.08
C PHE A 223 1.98 4.52 -24.78
N PHE A 224 1.45 4.81 -23.60
CA PHE A 224 0.06 4.52 -23.25
C PHE A 224 -0.89 5.29 -24.18
N ILE A 225 -0.70 6.61 -24.36
CA ILE A 225 -1.54 7.45 -25.23
C ILE A 225 -1.48 6.96 -26.68
N HIS A 226 -0.27 6.76 -27.22
CA HIS A 226 -0.10 6.23 -28.57
C HIS A 226 -0.72 4.82 -28.71
N GLY A 227 -0.56 3.97 -27.70
CA GLY A 227 -1.13 2.64 -27.65
C GLY A 227 -2.66 2.61 -27.64
N CYS A 228 -3.30 3.58 -26.98
CA CYS A 228 -4.77 3.72 -26.98
C CYS A 228 -5.34 3.94 -28.38
N VAL A 229 -4.60 4.60 -29.27
CA VAL A 229 -5.01 4.83 -30.66
C VAL A 229 -4.82 3.58 -31.53
N LEU A 230 -3.77 2.79 -31.24
CA LEU A 230 -3.38 1.64 -32.06
C LEU A 230 -4.00 0.30 -31.64
N ALA A 231 -4.35 0.14 -30.37
CA ALA A 231 -4.82 -1.13 -29.84
C ALA A 231 -6.16 -1.54 -30.51
N PRO A 232 -6.35 -2.83 -30.82
CA PRO A 232 -7.61 -3.33 -31.36
C PRO A 232 -8.82 -2.98 -30.48
N LYS A 233 -9.98 -2.73 -31.10
CA LYS A 233 -11.23 -2.37 -30.42
C LYS A 233 -11.63 -3.30 -29.27
N ARG A 234 -11.22 -4.58 -29.31
CA ARG A 234 -11.45 -5.54 -28.21
C ARG A 234 -10.85 -5.12 -26.86
N TYR A 235 -9.81 -4.28 -26.87
CA TYR A 235 -9.17 -3.76 -25.65
C TYR A 235 -9.79 -2.47 -25.13
N HIS A 236 -10.74 -1.86 -25.86
CA HIS A 236 -11.39 -0.63 -25.41
C HIS A 236 -12.10 -0.82 -24.06
N ILE A 237 -12.50 -2.04 -23.71
CA ILE A 237 -13.06 -2.33 -22.38
C ILE A 237 -12.03 -2.13 -21.25
N PHE A 238 -10.75 -2.40 -21.49
CA PHE A 238 -9.68 -2.13 -20.54
C PHE A 238 -9.39 -0.63 -20.43
N LEU A 239 -9.44 0.09 -21.56
CA LEU A 239 -9.35 1.55 -21.53
C LEU A 239 -10.52 2.17 -20.77
N ALA A 240 -11.74 1.66 -21.00
CA ALA A 240 -12.93 2.09 -20.25
C ALA A 240 -12.76 1.85 -18.76
N ALA A 241 -12.17 0.71 -18.35
CA ALA A 241 -11.86 0.43 -16.94
C ALA A 241 -10.84 1.41 -16.35
N VAL A 242 -9.78 1.76 -17.09
CA VAL A 242 -8.79 2.77 -16.67
C VAL A 242 -9.47 4.13 -16.50
N ILE A 243 -10.21 4.60 -17.51
CA ILE A 243 -10.90 5.90 -17.49
C ILE A 243 -11.92 5.94 -16.36
N TRP A 244 -12.75 4.91 -16.24
CA TRP A 244 -13.74 4.79 -15.17
C TRP A 244 -13.09 4.89 -13.79
N THR A 245 -12.01 4.15 -13.57
CA THR A 245 -11.28 4.17 -12.29
C THR A 245 -10.75 5.56 -11.98
N VAL A 246 -10.10 6.22 -12.95
CA VAL A 246 -9.57 7.58 -12.79
C VAL A 246 -10.69 8.57 -12.48
N VAL A 247 -11.83 8.49 -13.18
CA VAL A 247 -13.00 9.37 -12.95
C VAL A 247 -13.58 9.16 -11.55
N VAL A 248 -13.88 7.91 -11.16
CA VAL A 248 -14.49 7.62 -9.85
C VAL A 248 -13.58 8.08 -8.71
N TYR A 249 -12.29 7.76 -8.76
CA TYR A 249 -11.35 8.20 -7.72
C TYR A 249 -11.11 9.71 -7.74
N SER A 250 -11.28 10.39 -8.88
CA SER A 250 -11.18 11.85 -8.97
C SER A 250 -12.30 12.57 -8.20
N MET A 251 -13.46 11.94 -8.06
CA MET A 251 -14.59 12.46 -7.27
C MET A 251 -14.38 12.35 -5.76
N LEU A 252 -13.42 11.52 -5.30
CA LEU A 252 -13.09 11.39 -3.88
C LEU A 252 -12.06 12.43 -3.47
N SER A 253 -12.26 13.08 -2.33
CA SER A 253 -11.36 14.16 -1.88
C SER A 253 -9.96 13.66 -1.53
N HIS A 254 -9.87 12.54 -0.81
CA HIS A 254 -8.60 11.90 -0.45
C HIS A 254 -8.07 11.04 -1.61
N LYS A 255 -6.79 11.21 -1.94
CA LYS A 255 -6.18 10.57 -3.12
C LYS A 255 -4.76 10.10 -2.78
N GLU A 256 -4.40 8.94 -3.32
CA GLU A 256 -3.05 8.38 -3.20
C GLU A 256 -2.68 7.65 -4.49
N PHE A 257 -1.39 7.69 -4.88
CA PHE A 257 -0.93 7.00 -6.09
C PHE A 257 -1.26 5.51 -6.08
N ARG A 258 -1.11 4.83 -4.92
CA ARG A 258 -1.35 3.38 -4.82
C ARG A 258 -2.80 2.96 -5.08
N PHE A 259 -3.79 3.87 -5.00
CA PHE A 259 -5.21 3.52 -5.19
C PHE A 259 -5.54 3.14 -6.64
N ILE A 260 -4.83 3.71 -7.62
CA ILE A 260 -5.02 3.38 -9.04
C ILE A 260 -3.95 2.40 -9.55
N TYR A 261 -3.14 1.81 -8.67
CA TYR A 261 -2.22 0.74 -9.05
C TYR A 261 -2.90 -0.45 -9.77
N PRO A 262 -4.12 -0.88 -9.39
CA PRO A 262 -4.79 -2.02 -10.02
C PRO A 262 -5.06 -1.87 -11.52
N VAL A 263 -5.09 -0.65 -12.05
CA VAL A 263 -5.28 -0.41 -13.49
C VAL A 263 -3.98 -0.38 -14.29
N LEU A 264 -2.82 -0.40 -13.61
CA LEU A 264 -1.52 -0.36 -14.29
C LEU A 264 -1.31 -1.52 -15.27
N PRO A 265 -1.67 -2.78 -14.96
CA PRO A 265 -1.56 -3.89 -15.92
C PRO A 265 -2.39 -3.65 -17.20
N PHE A 266 -3.54 -2.98 -17.09
CA PHE A 266 -4.34 -2.59 -18.27
C PHE A 266 -3.58 -1.58 -19.13
N CYS A 267 -2.97 -0.56 -18.51
CA CYS A 267 -2.17 0.42 -19.21
C CYS A 267 -0.97 -0.21 -19.94
N MET A 268 -0.30 -1.19 -19.32
CA MET A 268 0.86 -1.85 -19.91
C MET A 268 0.53 -2.62 -21.18
N ILE A 269 -0.71 -3.10 -21.34
CA ILE A 269 -1.18 -3.70 -22.61
C ILE A 269 -1.08 -2.66 -23.74
N PHE A 270 -1.57 -1.44 -23.53
CA PHE A 270 -1.49 -0.35 -24.52
C PHE A 270 -0.04 0.09 -24.77
N CYS A 271 0.78 0.20 -23.72
CA CYS A 271 2.21 0.53 -23.86
C CYS A 271 2.95 -0.48 -24.73
N GLY A 272 2.74 -1.79 -24.51
CA GLY A 272 3.34 -2.84 -25.33
C GLY A 272 2.87 -2.82 -26.79
N TYR A 273 1.61 -2.46 -27.02
CA TYR A 273 1.06 -2.21 -28.35
C TYR A 273 1.77 -1.07 -29.08
N SER A 274 1.99 0.04 -28.39
CA SER A 274 2.75 1.18 -28.91
C SER A 274 4.18 0.77 -29.30
N LEU A 275 4.92 0.12 -28.40
CA LEU A 275 6.28 -0.34 -28.67
C LEU A 275 6.37 -1.31 -29.85
N LYS A 276 5.42 -2.23 -29.98
CA LYS A 276 5.39 -3.16 -31.12
C LYS A 276 5.37 -2.44 -32.46
N HIS A 277 4.55 -1.39 -32.58
CA HIS A 277 4.33 -0.65 -33.82
C HIS A 277 5.44 0.36 -34.16
N LEU A 278 6.31 0.70 -33.21
CA LEU A 278 7.50 1.48 -33.52
C LEU A 278 8.41 0.69 -34.46
N LYS A 279 8.80 1.29 -35.59
CA LYS A 279 9.72 0.67 -36.55
C LYS A 279 11.18 0.95 -36.15
N ALA A 280 11.78 1.99 -36.71
CA ALA A 280 13.20 2.32 -36.51
C ALA A 280 13.58 2.61 -35.05
N TRP A 281 12.70 3.30 -34.30
CA TRP A 281 12.99 3.80 -32.96
C TRP A 281 12.72 2.79 -31.84
N LYS A 282 12.32 1.56 -32.16
CA LYS A 282 11.87 0.57 -31.17
C LYS A 282 12.91 0.28 -30.08
N LYS A 283 14.16 -0.02 -30.48
CA LYS A 283 15.26 -0.33 -29.54
C LYS A 283 15.65 0.88 -28.68
N ALA A 284 15.70 2.06 -29.29
CA ALA A 284 15.98 3.31 -28.58
C ALA A 284 14.88 3.62 -27.56
N ALA A 285 13.61 3.49 -27.94
CA ALA A 285 12.47 3.68 -27.06
C ALA A 285 12.45 2.69 -25.89
N ALA A 286 12.73 1.40 -26.15
CA ALA A 286 12.83 0.40 -25.10
C ALA A 286 13.99 0.71 -24.13
N SER A 287 15.16 1.08 -24.65
CA SER A 287 16.32 1.47 -23.83
C SER A 287 16.02 2.71 -22.99
N PHE A 288 15.37 3.71 -23.57
CA PHE A 288 14.91 4.91 -22.86
C PHE A 288 13.92 4.57 -21.74
N LEU A 289 12.91 3.73 -22.01
CA LEU A 289 11.95 3.29 -20.99
C LEU A 289 12.66 2.59 -19.83
N LEU A 290 13.56 1.65 -20.11
CA LEU A 290 14.31 0.95 -19.06
C LEU A 290 15.15 1.94 -18.23
N LEU A 291 16.00 2.75 -18.87
CA LEU A 291 16.90 3.67 -18.17
C LEU A 291 16.14 4.73 -17.36
N SER A 292 15.09 5.31 -17.95
CA SER A 292 14.29 6.34 -17.28
C SER A 292 13.45 5.83 -16.10
N ASN A 293 13.07 4.55 -16.08
CA ASN A 293 12.30 3.98 -14.97
C ASN A 293 13.19 3.35 -13.89
N VAL A 294 14.38 2.83 -14.24
CA VAL A 294 15.32 2.26 -13.27
C VAL A 294 15.77 3.31 -12.25
N LEU A 295 16.06 4.54 -12.68
CA LEU A 295 16.48 5.61 -11.78
C LEU A 295 15.46 5.93 -10.67
N PRO A 296 14.19 6.29 -10.96
CA PRO A 296 13.19 6.52 -9.93
C PRO A 296 12.88 5.25 -9.14
N ALA A 297 12.91 4.06 -9.75
CA ALA A 297 12.69 2.81 -9.03
C ALA A 297 13.76 2.54 -7.96
N LEU A 298 15.05 2.68 -8.31
CA LEU A 298 16.15 2.49 -7.37
C LEU A 298 16.16 3.59 -6.31
N TYR A 299 15.95 4.85 -6.70
CA TYR A 299 15.93 5.97 -5.77
C TYR A 299 14.80 5.84 -4.73
N THR A 300 13.57 5.59 -5.18
CA THR A 300 12.40 5.44 -4.28
C THR A 300 12.34 4.10 -3.55
N GLY A 301 13.05 3.09 -4.05
CA GLY A 301 13.14 1.77 -3.42
C GLY A 301 14.27 1.64 -2.39
N LEU A 302 15.39 2.34 -2.57
CA LEU A 302 16.62 2.13 -1.80
C LEU A 302 17.12 3.35 -1.01
N ILE A 303 16.66 4.56 -1.32
CA ILE A 303 17.22 5.81 -0.76
C ILE A 303 16.12 6.67 -0.14
N HIS A 304 15.16 7.14 -0.94
CA HIS A 304 14.15 8.09 -0.48
C HIS A 304 13.23 7.47 0.57
N GLN A 305 13.09 8.17 1.69
CA GLN A 305 12.31 7.80 2.87
C GLN A 305 12.73 6.47 3.54
N ARG A 306 13.87 5.88 3.16
CA ARG A 306 14.35 4.61 3.73
C ARG A 306 14.70 4.72 5.22
N GLY A 307 15.07 5.91 5.69
CA GLY A 307 15.47 6.11 7.09
C GLY A 307 14.45 5.62 8.12
N SER A 308 13.15 5.59 7.79
CA SER A 308 12.12 5.04 8.68
C SER A 308 12.27 3.53 8.94
N LEU A 309 12.87 2.79 8.00
CA LEU A 309 13.25 1.38 8.15
C LEU A 309 14.59 1.24 8.87
N ASP A 310 15.59 2.04 8.49
CA ASP A 310 16.95 1.96 9.04
C ASP A 310 16.98 2.35 10.54
N VAL A 311 16.07 3.20 11.01
CA VAL A 311 15.92 3.49 12.44
C VAL A 311 15.44 2.27 13.23
N MET A 312 14.64 1.37 12.62
CA MET A 312 14.13 0.19 13.32
C MET A 312 15.25 -0.80 13.68
N SER A 313 16.34 -0.87 12.88
CA SER A 313 17.48 -1.72 13.25
C SER A 313 18.20 -1.22 14.50
N HIS A 314 18.22 0.10 14.73
CA HIS A 314 18.74 0.68 15.96
C HIS A 314 17.85 0.34 17.16
N ILE A 315 16.52 0.37 16.97
CA ILE A 315 15.56 -0.03 18.01
C ILE A 315 15.70 -1.53 18.33
N GLN A 316 15.88 -2.39 17.32
CA GLN A 316 16.07 -3.84 17.51
C GLN A 316 17.28 -4.16 18.39
N GLN A 317 18.36 -3.37 18.33
CA GLN A 317 19.53 -3.58 19.20
C GLN A 317 19.18 -3.46 20.70
N LEU A 318 18.13 -2.70 21.04
CA LEU A 318 17.64 -2.60 22.41
C LEU A 318 17.00 -3.90 22.91
N CYS A 319 16.54 -4.78 22.01
CA CYS A 319 15.97 -6.08 22.37
C CYS A 319 17.03 -7.07 22.86
N ASN A 320 18.30 -6.91 22.44
CA ASN A 320 19.39 -7.82 22.82
C ASN A 320 20.10 -7.41 24.12
N ASN A 321 19.79 -6.22 24.64
CA ASN A 321 20.44 -5.70 25.84
C ASN A 321 19.75 -6.20 27.11
N SER A 322 20.54 -6.49 28.14
CA SER A 322 20.08 -6.92 29.48
C SER A 322 19.10 -5.95 30.15
N TYR A 323 19.02 -4.70 29.65
CA TYR A 323 18.14 -3.64 30.13
C TYR A 323 16.82 -3.50 29.34
N GLN A 324 16.42 -4.51 28.57
CA GLN A 324 15.19 -4.49 27.76
C GLN A 324 13.96 -4.03 28.58
N SER A 325 13.84 -4.46 29.84
CA SER A 325 12.73 -4.13 30.74
C SER A 325 12.65 -2.64 31.12
N GLN A 326 13.74 -1.89 30.98
CA GLN A 326 13.81 -0.47 31.32
C GLN A 326 13.72 0.42 30.07
N ALA A 327 13.79 -0.15 28.87
CA ALA A 327 13.80 0.63 27.64
C ALA A 327 12.38 1.05 27.23
N PHE A 328 12.17 2.37 27.09
CA PHE A 328 10.96 2.97 26.57
C PHE A 328 11.31 3.88 25.39
N VAL A 329 10.85 3.53 24.19
CA VAL A 329 11.09 4.30 22.97
C VAL A 329 9.87 5.15 22.64
N PHE A 330 10.07 6.45 22.47
CA PHE A 330 9.03 7.37 22.02
C PHE A 330 9.37 7.96 20.65
N ILE A 331 8.52 7.68 19.66
CA ILE A 331 8.68 8.10 18.28
C ILE A 331 7.80 9.34 18.04
N MET A 332 8.42 10.51 18.09
CA MET A 332 7.79 11.82 17.86
C MET A 332 7.90 12.23 16.39
N MET A 333 7.48 11.32 15.52
CA MET A 333 7.35 11.54 14.07
C MET A 333 5.86 11.60 13.73
N PRO A 334 5.45 12.11 12.55
CA PRO A 334 4.07 11.97 12.10
C PRO A 334 3.58 10.52 12.24
N CYS A 335 2.31 10.34 12.57
CA CYS A 335 1.76 9.02 12.82
C CYS A 335 2.05 8.03 11.67
N HIS A 336 2.27 6.76 12.01
CA HIS A 336 2.59 5.69 11.05
C HIS A 336 3.86 5.90 10.20
N SER A 337 4.78 6.81 10.59
CA SER A 337 6.04 7.04 9.87
C SER A 337 7.00 5.85 9.89
N THR A 338 6.88 4.95 10.87
CA THR A 338 7.75 3.77 11.02
C THR A 338 6.93 2.49 11.06
N PRO A 339 7.50 1.34 10.64
CA PRO A 339 6.76 0.08 10.60
C PRO A 339 6.60 -0.58 11.98
N PHE A 340 7.16 0.02 13.03
CA PHE A 340 6.91 -0.33 14.44
C PHE A 340 7.17 -1.82 14.75
N TYR A 341 6.28 -2.49 15.48
CA TYR A 341 6.46 -3.90 15.88
C TYR A 341 6.62 -4.89 14.71
N SER A 342 6.20 -4.53 13.49
CA SER A 342 6.44 -5.39 12.31
C SER A 342 7.90 -5.50 11.91
N HIS A 343 8.78 -4.65 12.48
CA HIS A 343 10.23 -4.73 12.28
C HIS A 343 10.97 -4.91 13.61
N VAL A 344 10.36 -4.65 14.77
CA VAL A 344 11.03 -4.81 16.07
C VAL A 344 10.90 -6.23 16.63
N HIS A 345 9.72 -6.87 16.49
CA HIS A 345 9.47 -8.27 16.89
C HIS A 345 9.94 -8.67 18.31
N CYS A 346 9.96 -7.74 19.26
CA CYS A 346 10.29 -8.01 20.66
C CYS A 346 9.37 -7.19 21.60
N PRO A 347 9.18 -7.60 22.87
CA PRO A 347 8.28 -6.93 23.83
C PRO A 347 8.90 -5.64 24.40
N LEU A 348 9.42 -4.77 23.54
CA LEU A 348 9.93 -3.46 23.90
C LEU A 348 8.79 -2.47 24.08
N LYS A 349 8.76 -1.67 25.15
CA LYS A 349 7.76 -0.63 25.33
C LYS A 349 8.01 0.48 24.31
N MET A 350 7.08 0.69 23.39
CA MET A 350 7.17 1.73 22.37
C MET A 350 5.87 2.51 22.25
N ARG A 351 5.98 3.82 21.96
CA ARG A 351 4.84 4.70 21.65
C ARG A 351 5.20 5.58 20.46
N PHE A 352 4.20 5.92 19.65
CA PHE A 352 4.29 6.95 18.61
C PHE A 352 3.08 7.87 18.73
N LEU A 353 3.17 9.08 18.20
CA LEU A 353 2.06 10.05 18.16
C LEU A 353 0.90 9.50 17.33
N GLN A 354 -0.29 9.39 17.91
CA GLN A 354 -1.48 8.88 17.22
C GLN A 354 -2.20 9.97 16.43
N CYS A 355 -2.92 9.58 15.39
CA CYS A 355 -3.74 10.47 14.56
C CYS A 355 -5.10 9.83 14.20
N PRO A 356 -5.89 9.38 15.19
CA PRO A 356 -7.23 8.89 14.89
C PRO A 356 -8.09 10.05 14.36
N PRO A 357 -8.97 9.81 13.38
CA PRO A 357 -9.92 10.82 12.94
C PRO A 357 -11.00 10.96 14.01
N ASP A 358 -11.71 12.08 13.99
CA ASP A 358 -12.85 12.21 14.85
C ASP A 358 -13.99 11.30 14.39
N LEU A 359 -14.44 10.43 15.31
CA LEU A 359 -15.58 9.55 15.11
C LEU A 359 -16.85 10.11 15.74
N THR A 360 -16.75 11.21 16.48
CA THR A 360 -17.86 11.81 17.23
C THR A 360 -18.59 12.93 16.48
N GLY A 361 -17.96 13.52 15.45
CA GLY A 361 -18.53 14.57 14.61
C GLY A 361 -18.28 16.00 15.12
N ASN A 362 -17.37 16.19 16.06
CA ASN A 362 -16.86 17.46 16.53
C ASN A 362 -15.89 18.10 15.51
N GLU A 363 -16.34 19.17 14.86
CA GLU A 363 -15.54 19.93 13.90
C GLU A 363 -14.29 20.61 14.49
N SER A 364 -14.23 20.79 15.82
CA SER A 364 -13.07 21.34 16.53
C SER A 364 -12.07 20.28 17.00
N TYR A 365 -12.24 19.02 16.58
CA TYR A 365 -11.33 17.95 16.93
C TYR A 365 -9.94 18.16 16.33
N ILE A 366 -8.93 17.96 17.16
CA ILE A 366 -7.51 17.97 16.76
C ILE A 366 -6.89 16.70 17.35
N ASP A 367 -6.21 15.91 16.53
CA ASP A 367 -5.58 14.67 16.99
C ASP A 367 -4.31 14.90 17.81
N GLU A 368 -3.83 13.86 18.49
CA GLU A 368 -2.64 13.92 19.34
C GLU A 368 -1.41 14.45 18.59
N ALA A 369 -1.18 14.00 17.35
CA ALA A 369 -0.03 14.45 16.58
C ALA A 369 -0.16 15.94 16.22
N ASP A 370 -1.32 16.39 15.78
CA ASP A 370 -1.55 17.81 15.48
C ASP A 370 -1.42 18.71 16.71
N VAL A 371 -1.97 18.30 17.85
CA VAL A 371 -1.79 19.03 19.12
C VAL A 371 -0.30 19.09 19.49
N PHE A 372 0.44 17.99 19.38
CA PHE A 372 1.87 17.96 19.63
C PHE A 372 2.64 18.93 18.73
N TYR A 373 2.43 18.88 17.41
CA TYR A 373 3.14 19.72 16.45
C TYR A 373 2.75 21.20 16.50
N SER A 374 1.66 21.57 17.19
CA SER A 374 1.30 22.97 17.43
C SER A 374 2.16 23.66 18.49
N ASN A 375 2.63 22.92 19.50
CA ASN A 375 3.53 23.41 20.55
C ASN A 375 4.31 22.23 21.17
N PRO A 376 5.37 21.73 20.50
CA PRO A 376 6.05 20.51 20.92
C PRO A 376 6.65 20.61 22.33
N LEU A 377 7.30 21.73 22.66
CA LEU A 377 7.92 21.93 23.96
C LEU A 377 6.88 21.97 25.09
N GLY A 378 5.79 22.73 24.90
CA GLY A 378 4.71 22.81 25.88
C GLY A 378 4.02 21.46 26.10
N TRP A 379 3.80 20.71 25.01
CA TRP A 379 3.23 19.38 25.06
C TRP A 379 4.14 18.41 25.84
N LEU A 380 5.44 18.37 25.53
CA LEU A 380 6.40 17.51 26.21
C LEU A 380 6.51 17.80 27.71
N ASN A 381 6.52 19.08 28.09
CA ASN A 381 6.56 19.48 29.49
C ASN A 381 5.28 19.09 30.24
N LYS A 382 4.12 19.11 29.56
CA LYS A 382 2.84 18.68 30.13
C LYS A 382 2.74 17.16 30.25
N GLU A 383 3.15 16.43 29.23
CA GLU A 383 3.09 14.96 29.19
C GLU A 383 4.09 14.33 30.17
N PHE A 384 5.30 14.91 30.26
CA PHE A 384 6.39 14.40 31.09
C PHE A 384 6.71 15.34 32.25
N GLN A 385 5.68 15.72 33.02
CA GLN A 385 5.85 16.44 34.29
C GLN A 385 6.60 15.59 35.32
N ASN A 386 6.35 14.27 35.33
CA ASN A 386 6.99 13.31 36.23
C ASN A 386 8.14 12.58 35.51
N ASP A 387 9.33 12.66 36.09
CA ASP A 387 10.54 12.07 35.50
C ASP A 387 10.49 10.53 35.39
N THR A 388 9.62 9.88 36.17
CA THR A 388 9.41 8.41 36.12
C THR A 388 8.78 7.94 34.81
N LEU A 389 8.12 8.82 34.07
CA LEU A 389 7.45 8.51 32.80
C LEU A 389 8.31 8.80 31.56
N LEU A 390 9.53 9.33 31.76
CA LEU A 390 10.38 9.75 30.65
C LEU A 390 10.80 8.56 29.77
N PRO A 391 10.74 8.71 28.43
CA PRO A 391 11.33 7.76 27.51
C PRO A 391 12.83 7.60 27.73
N SER A 392 13.35 6.39 27.58
CA SER A 392 14.80 6.22 27.54
C SER A 392 15.39 6.64 26.19
N HIS A 393 14.58 6.54 25.12
CA HIS A 393 14.96 6.94 23.77
C HIS A 393 13.89 7.80 23.12
N LEU A 394 14.33 8.86 22.44
CA LEU A 394 13.50 9.76 21.64
C LEU A 394 13.92 9.65 20.17
N ILE A 395 12.94 9.50 19.28
CA ILE A 395 13.16 9.36 17.85
C ILE A 395 12.29 10.38 17.13
N PHE A 396 12.90 11.25 16.33
CA PHE A 396 12.18 12.32 15.64
C PHE A 396 12.91 12.83 14.40
N PHE A 397 12.17 13.49 13.52
CA PHE A 397 12.76 14.14 12.34
C PHE A 397 13.57 15.38 12.72
N SER A 398 14.62 15.65 11.95
CA SER A 398 15.59 16.72 12.24
C SER A 398 14.98 18.11 12.41
N VAL A 399 13.85 18.38 11.76
CA VAL A 399 13.12 19.65 11.85
C VAL A 399 12.64 19.97 13.27
N LEU A 400 12.39 18.95 14.09
CA LEU A 400 11.86 19.11 15.45
C LEU A 400 12.95 19.47 16.47
N GLU A 401 14.24 19.21 16.18
CA GLU A 401 15.34 19.34 17.14
C GLU A 401 15.39 20.71 17.81
N GLN A 402 15.27 21.78 17.01
CA GLN A 402 15.39 23.15 17.49
C GLN A 402 14.26 23.51 18.46
N GLU A 403 13.04 23.04 18.19
CA GLU A 403 11.84 23.36 18.97
C GLU A 403 11.81 22.70 20.35
N ILE A 404 12.46 21.53 20.49
CA ILE A 404 12.49 20.76 21.74
C ILE A 404 13.86 20.77 22.42
N SER A 405 14.80 21.58 21.92
CA SER A 405 16.21 21.58 22.37
C SER A 405 16.36 21.82 23.88
N SER A 406 15.57 22.74 24.45
CA SER A 406 15.54 23.01 25.89
C SER A 406 15.09 21.81 26.71
N PHE A 407 14.08 21.05 26.25
CA PHE A 407 13.64 19.82 26.89
C PHE A 407 14.73 18.74 26.84
N LEU A 408 15.40 18.58 25.70
CA LEU A 408 16.48 17.61 25.53
C LEU A 408 17.64 17.88 26.50
N VAL A 409 18.08 19.13 26.60
CA VAL A 409 19.17 19.53 27.50
C VAL A 409 18.75 19.40 28.96
N LEU A 410 17.59 19.94 29.34
CA LEU A 410 17.11 19.93 30.72
C LEU A 410 16.93 18.50 31.27
N ARG A 411 16.47 17.56 30.43
CA ARG A 411 16.22 16.16 30.81
C ARG A 411 17.38 15.22 30.50
N GLY A 412 18.54 15.75 30.08
CA GLY A 412 19.78 14.98 29.91
C GLY A 412 19.78 13.99 28.74
N TYR A 413 19.16 14.35 27.61
CA TYR A 413 19.19 13.54 26.39
C TYR A 413 20.39 13.91 25.50
N GLU A 414 21.08 12.90 24.99
CA GLU A 414 22.17 13.06 24.02
C GLU A 414 21.86 12.37 22.70
N LYS A 415 22.26 13.02 21.60
CA LYS A 415 22.12 12.46 20.24
C LYS A 415 23.10 11.30 20.08
N THR A 416 22.58 10.09 19.88
CA THR A 416 23.39 8.88 19.72
C THR A 416 23.52 8.43 18.28
N ALA A 417 22.56 8.75 17.41
CA ALA A 417 22.61 8.42 16.00
C ALA A 417 21.85 9.42 15.12
N THR A 418 22.27 9.50 13.87
CA THR A 418 21.63 10.28 12.80
C THR A 418 21.45 9.38 11.59
N VAL A 419 20.21 9.27 11.11
CA VAL A 419 19.85 8.41 9.98
C VAL A 419 19.31 9.28 8.85
N PHE A 420 19.91 9.17 7.66
CA PHE A 420 19.39 9.87 6.48
C PHE A 420 17.99 9.36 6.10
N HIS A 421 17.07 10.27 5.78
CA HIS A 421 15.71 9.94 5.39
C HIS A 421 15.36 10.40 3.97
N THR A 422 15.55 11.68 3.63
CA THR A 422 15.13 12.21 2.33
C THR A 422 15.94 13.44 1.92
N HIS A 423 16.15 13.60 0.60
CA HIS A 423 16.67 14.83 0.02
C HIS A 423 15.60 15.93 -0.13
N VAL A 424 14.33 15.55 -0.01
CA VAL A 424 13.17 16.45 -0.19
C VAL A 424 12.36 16.43 1.11
N PRO A 425 12.79 17.18 2.15
CA PRO A 425 12.01 17.35 3.37
C PRO A 425 10.81 18.27 3.11
N GLU A 426 9.70 18.04 3.83
CA GLU A 426 8.48 18.84 3.69
C GLU A 426 7.71 18.88 5.02
N GLY A 427 7.35 20.09 5.47
CA GLY A 427 6.59 20.31 6.70
C GLY A 427 7.23 19.62 7.90
N ARG A 428 6.51 18.63 8.47
CA ARG A 428 6.92 17.85 9.65
C ARG A 428 7.96 16.76 9.35
N VAL A 429 8.26 16.51 8.08
CA VAL A 429 9.22 15.48 7.64
C VAL A 429 10.57 16.12 7.36
N GLY A 430 11.57 15.75 8.17
CA GLY A 430 12.94 16.23 8.05
C GLY A 430 13.82 15.38 7.12
N SER A 431 14.97 15.93 6.74
CA SER A 431 15.93 15.24 5.88
C SER A 431 16.61 14.06 6.57
N HIS A 432 16.73 14.12 7.90
CA HIS A 432 17.30 13.07 8.75
C HIS A 432 16.35 12.74 9.90
N ILE A 433 16.51 11.54 10.46
CA ILE A 433 15.90 11.11 11.71
C ILE A 433 17.00 11.05 12.78
N TYR A 434 16.76 11.69 13.90
CA TYR A 434 17.66 11.67 15.04
C TYR A 434 17.17 10.68 16.09
N ILE A 435 18.14 10.02 16.72
CA ILE A 435 17.92 9.15 17.87
C ILE A 435 18.66 9.77 19.05
N TYR A 436 17.92 10.07 20.10
CA TYR A 436 18.43 10.58 21.36
C TYR A 436 18.23 9.55 22.45
N ARG A 437 19.19 9.48 23.38
CA ARG A 437 19.15 8.60 24.56
C ARG A 437 19.31 9.43 25.82
N LYS A 438 18.51 9.12 26.85
CA LYS A 438 18.64 9.72 28.17
C LYS A 438 19.93 9.21 28.85
N LYS A 439 20.73 10.10 29.43
CA LYS A 439 21.84 9.70 30.31
C LYS A 439 21.27 8.92 31.50
N MET A 440 21.84 7.77 31.79
CA MET A 440 21.62 7.13 33.08
C MET A 440 22.45 7.89 34.10
N GLU A 441 21.84 8.39 35.17
CA GLU A 441 22.58 8.81 36.35
C GLU A 441 23.29 7.56 36.89
N MET A 442 24.62 7.52 36.74
CA MET A 442 25.43 6.58 37.49
C MET A 442 25.36 7.04 38.95
N ASN A 443 24.45 6.44 39.72
CA ASN A 443 24.53 6.49 41.17
C ASN A 443 25.87 5.82 41.54
N HIS A 444 26.87 6.65 41.82
CA HIS A 444 28.16 6.23 42.35
C HIS A 444 28.07 5.93 43.83
#